data_AF-A0A3S1NE68-F1
#
_entry.id   AF-A0A3S1NE68-F1
#
_cell.length_a   1.000
_cell.length_b   1.000
_cell.length_c   1.000
_cell.angle_alpha   90.00
_cell.angle_beta   90.00
_cell.angle_gamma   90.00
#
_symmetry.space_group_name_H-M   'P 1'
#
loop_
_entity.id
_entity.type
_entity.pdbx_description
1 polymer ?
#
loop_
_entity_poly.entity_id
_entity_poly.type
_entity_poly.pdbx_seq_one_letter_code
_entity_poly.pdbx_strand_id
1 'polypeptide(L)'
;VTVEEVVDNFDDLHPNLTVLPSWTIAAISVVPGGSHPSYTHGYYERDNAAYLEWDEIAADRDRFQAWIKKNVIESTADDFAARVEHLRKAA
;
A
#
# COMPACT_ATOMS: atom_id res chain seq x y z
N VAL A 1 -2.40 9.23 7.54
CA VAL A 1 -1.80 8.95 6.21
C VAL A 1 -0.89 7.74 6.35
N THR A 2 -0.96 6.81 5.39
CA THR A 2 0.03 5.73 5.27
C THR A 2 1.19 6.21 4.41
N VAL A 3 2.41 5.82 4.76
CA VAL A 3 3.63 6.22 4.06
C VAL A 3 4.51 4.99 3.81
N GLU A 4 5.30 5.01 2.75
CA GLU A 4 6.29 3.97 2.48
C GLU A 4 7.44 4.01 3.49
N GLU A 5 7.87 5.22 3.89
CA GLU A 5 8.95 5.44 4.85
C GLU A 5 8.77 6.74 5.65
N VAL A 6 9.51 6.86 6.74
CA VAL A 6 9.68 8.09 7.52
C VAL A 6 11.16 8.41 7.54
N VAL A 7 11.49 9.65 7.20
CA VAL A 7 12.85 10.20 7.19
C VAL A 7 12.98 11.29 8.25
N ASP A 8 14.20 11.57 8.69
CA ASP A 8 14.46 12.57 9.72
C ASP A 8 14.16 14.00 9.25
N ASN A 9 14.51 14.33 7.99
CA ASN A 9 14.24 15.62 7.37
C ASN A 9 14.27 15.50 5.83
N PHE A 10 13.90 16.60 5.17
CA PHE A 10 14.01 16.78 3.71
C PHE A 10 15.07 17.84 3.37
N ASP A 11 16.08 18.01 4.22
CA ASP A 11 17.16 18.96 3.98
C ASP A 11 17.84 18.56 2.66
N ASP A 12 18.18 19.54 1.82
CA ASP A 12 18.66 19.38 0.43
C ASP A 12 17.61 19.01 -0.64
N LEU A 13 16.34 18.82 -0.27
CA LEU A 13 15.26 18.63 -1.24
C LEU A 13 14.49 19.92 -1.55
N HIS A 14 13.83 19.93 -2.71
CA HIS A 14 13.06 21.09 -3.16
C HIS A 14 11.87 21.34 -2.21
N PRO A 15 11.63 22.59 -1.74
CA PRO A 15 10.58 22.88 -0.74
C PRO A 15 9.17 22.52 -1.22
N ASN A 16 8.92 22.59 -2.53
CA ASN A 16 7.63 22.19 -3.12
C ASN A 16 7.37 20.67 -3.13
N LEU A 17 8.28 19.83 -2.62
CA LEU A 17 8.00 18.39 -2.43
C LEU A 17 7.03 18.15 -1.27
N THR A 18 6.90 19.08 -0.32
CA THR A 18 5.91 18.98 0.75
C THR A 18 4.53 19.32 0.23
N VAL A 19 3.71 18.29 -0.02
CA VAL A 19 2.33 18.46 -0.53
C VAL A 19 1.32 18.61 0.60
N LEU A 20 1.54 17.92 1.73
CA LEU A 20 0.63 17.92 2.89
C LEU A 20 1.33 18.54 4.11
N PRO A 21 0.89 19.72 4.59
CA PRO A 21 1.42 20.33 5.80
C PRO A 21 1.11 19.52 7.06
N SER A 22 1.98 19.56 8.08
CA SER A 22 1.84 18.76 9.30
C SER A 22 0.51 18.96 10.03
N TRP A 23 -0.02 20.19 10.06
CA TRP A 23 -1.29 20.51 10.73
C TRP A 23 -2.52 19.87 10.09
N THR A 24 -2.42 19.35 8.86
CA THR A 24 -3.53 18.61 8.22
C THR A 24 -3.51 17.11 8.57
N ILE A 25 -2.47 16.65 9.26
CA ILE A 25 -2.20 15.23 9.51
C ILE A 25 -2.31 14.92 11.00
N ALA A 26 -3.28 14.07 11.36
CA ALA A 26 -3.46 13.61 12.74
C ALA A 26 -2.64 12.35 13.08
N ALA A 27 -2.31 11.53 12.09
CA ALA A 27 -1.60 10.26 12.29
C ALA A 27 -0.81 9.86 11.03
N ILE A 28 0.35 9.24 11.26
CA ILE A 28 1.22 8.64 10.25
C ILE A 28 1.35 7.14 10.59
N SER A 29 1.25 6.28 9.57
CA SER A 29 1.48 4.84 9.70
C SER A 29 2.44 4.38 8.61
N VAL A 30 3.54 3.74 8.98
CA VAL A 30 4.51 3.20 8.02
C VAL A 30 3.98 1.87 7.50
N VAL A 31 3.63 1.84 6.22
CA VAL A 31 3.05 0.66 5.56
C VAL A 31 3.71 0.52 4.17
N PRO A 32 4.91 -0.08 4.10
CA PRO A 32 5.59 -0.30 2.82
C PRO A 32 4.73 -1.19 1.91
N GLY A 33 4.59 -0.82 0.65
CA GLY A 33 3.68 -1.49 -0.28
C GLY A 33 2.20 -1.14 -0.05
N GLY A 34 1.89 -0.15 0.78
CA GLY A 34 0.52 0.14 1.24
C GLY A 34 -0.47 0.54 0.14
N SER A 35 0.01 0.87 -1.07
CA SER A 35 -0.85 1.14 -2.23
C SER A 35 -1.10 -0.10 -3.10
N HIS A 36 -0.38 -1.21 -2.91
CA HIS A 36 -0.56 -2.45 -3.69
C HIS A 36 -2.05 -2.88 -3.66
N PRO A 37 -2.66 -3.20 -4.81
CA PRO A 37 -2.05 -3.48 -6.12
C PRO A 37 -1.81 -2.26 -7.03
N SER A 38 -2.10 -1.04 -6.58
CA SER A 38 -1.73 0.18 -7.30
C SER A 38 -0.22 0.41 -7.32
N TYR A 39 0.23 1.38 -8.11
CA TYR A 39 1.62 1.82 -8.11
C TYR A 39 1.85 2.91 -7.06
N THR A 40 3.08 2.99 -6.55
CA THR A 40 3.58 4.18 -5.84
C THR A 40 4.78 4.73 -6.60
N HIS A 41 4.67 5.97 -7.08
CA HIS A 41 5.69 6.59 -7.92
C HIS A 41 7.06 6.60 -7.24
N GLY A 42 8.10 6.15 -7.95
CA GLY A 42 9.45 5.98 -7.40
C GLY A 42 9.69 4.66 -6.68
N TYR A 43 8.67 4.07 -6.02
CA TYR A 43 8.81 2.85 -5.23
C TYR A 43 8.56 1.59 -6.07
N TYR A 44 7.35 1.38 -6.57
CA TYR A 44 6.97 0.17 -7.32
C TYR A 44 5.90 0.44 -8.38
N GLU A 45 5.89 -0.43 -9.41
CA GLU A 45 4.89 -0.41 -10.49
C GLU A 45 3.57 -1.06 -10.06
N ARG A 46 2.54 -0.89 -10.89
CA ARG A 46 1.20 -1.43 -10.65
C ARG A 46 1.17 -2.93 -10.91
N ASP A 47 0.54 -3.69 -10.02
CA ASP A 47 0.28 -5.11 -10.20
C ASP A 47 -1.02 -5.32 -11.00
N ASN A 48 -0.90 -5.31 -12.34
CA ASN A 48 -2.06 -5.52 -13.22
C ASN A 48 -2.66 -6.93 -13.10
N ALA A 49 -1.86 -7.93 -12.74
CA ALA A 49 -2.34 -9.29 -12.61
C ALA A 49 -3.33 -9.40 -11.43
N ALA A 50 -3.03 -8.73 -10.31
CA ALA A 50 -3.94 -8.65 -9.17
C ALA A 50 -5.29 -7.98 -9.52
N TYR A 51 -5.29 -6.97 -10.40
CA TYR A 51 -6.55 -6.36 -10.87
C TYR A 51 -7.39 -7.30 -11.72
N LEU A 52 -6.77 -8.05 -12.64
CA LEU A 52 -7.48 -9.02 -13.47
C LEU A 52 -8.06 -10.16 -12.62
N GLU A 53 -7.30 -10.65 -11.65
CA GLU A 53 -7.80 -11.66 -10.70
C GLU A 53 -8.98 -11.12 -9.88
N TRP A 54 -8.88 -9.87 -9.42
CA TRP A 54 -9.94 -9.22 -8.65
C TRP A 54 -11.25 -9.09 -9.44
N ASP A 55 -11.20 -8.76 -10.74
CA ASP A 55 -12.39 -8.67 -11.58
C ASP A 55 -13.19 -9.99 -11.58
N GLU A 56 -12.50 -11.13 -11.65
CA GLU A 56 -13.15 -12.44 -11.56
C GLU A 56 -13.68 -12.77 -10.17
N ILE A 57 -12.93 -12.41 -9.12
CA ILE A 57 -13.32 -12.65 -7.72
C ILE A 57 -14.55 -11.85 -7.35
N ALA A 58 -14.58 -10.56 -7.70
CA ALA A 58 -15.62 -9.63 -7.31
C ALA A 58 -16.93 -9.83 -8.08
N ALA A 59 -16.87 -10.43 -9.27
CA ALA A 59 -18.05 -10.73 -10.08
C ALA A 59 -18.93 -11.86 -9.52
N ASP A 60 -18.41 -12.70 -8.62
CA ASP A 60 -19.13 -13.81 -8.01
C ASP A 60 -19.24 -13.62 -6.49
N ARG A 61 -20.46 -13.75 -5.96
CA ARG A 61 -20.74 -13.44 -4.56
C ARG A 61 -20.03 -14.39 -3.58
N ASP A 62 -19.98 -15.68 -3.89
CA ASP A 62 -19.42 -16.67 -2.99
C ASP A 62 -17.88 -16.60 -3.01
N ARG A 63 -17.29 -16.42 -4.20
CA ARG A 63 -15.85 -16.14 -4.34
C ARG A 63 -15.44 -14.87 -3.61
N PHE A 64 -16.20 -13.79 -3.77
CA PHE A 64 -15.95 -12.53 -3.07
C PHE A 64 -15.99 -12.71 -1.55
N GLN A 65 -17.03 -13.37 -1.01
CA GLN A 65 -17.15 -13.60 0.42
C GLN A 65 -16.01 -14.44 0.98
N ALA A 66 -15.62 -15.51 0.26
CA ALA A 66 -14.48 -16.33 0.63
C ALA A 66 -13.17 -15.52 0.62
N TRP A 67 -12.98 -14.66 -0.39
CA TRP A 67 -11.80 -13.81 -0.50
C TRP A 67 -11.71 -12.78 0.63
N ILE A 68 -12.81 -12.08 0.94
CA ILE A 68 -12.86 -11.10 2.04
C ILE A 68 -12.58 -11.77 3.38
N LYS A 69 -13.21 -12.92 3.63
CA LYS A 69 -13.00 -13.67 4.86
C LYS A 69 -11.51 -14.00 5.02
N LYS A 70 -10.89 -14.60 4.01
CA LYS A 70 -9.48 -15.00 4.04
C LYS A 70 -8.52 -13.81 4.15
N ASN A 71 -8.64 -12.83 3.25
CA ASN A 71 -7.60 -11.81 3.04
C ASN A 71 -7.82 -10.53 3.85
N VAL A 72 -8.97 -10.36 4.52
CA VAL A 72 -9.30 -9.15 5.28
C VAL A 72 -9.71 -9.48 6.72
N ILE A 73 -10.68 -10.39 6.91
CA ILE A 73 -11.22 -10.67 8.25
C ILE A 73 -10.30 -11.57 9.07
N GLU A 74 -9.72 -12.60 8.43
CA GLU A 74 -8.85 -13.58 9.08
C GLU A 74 -7.36 -13.25 8.92
N SER A 75 -7.01 -12.27 8.09
CA SER A 75 -5.63 -11.83 7.86
C SER A 75 -5.20 -10.76 8.84
N THR A 76 -3.89 -10.70 9.06
CA THR A 76 -3.22 -9.72 9.90
C THR A 76 -2.39 -8.73 9.07
N ALA A 77 -1.84 -7.72 9.73
CA ALA A 77 -0.90 -6.79 9.10
C ALA A 77 0.38 -7.51 8.62
N ASP A 78 0.82 -8.56 9.31
CA ASP A 78 2.02 -9.32 8.96
C ASP A 78 1.80 -10.15 7.69
N ASP A 79 0.58 -10.69 7.48
CA ASP A 79 0.22 -11.40 6.25
C ASP A 79 0.28 -10.45 5.04
N PHE A 80 -0.21 -9.21 5.21
CA PHE A 80 -0.08 -8.19 4.18
C PHE A 80 1.39 -7.83 3.93
N ALA A 81 2.17 -7.60 4.99
CA ALA A 81 3.58 -7.26 4.88
C ALA A 81 4.37 -8.32 4.12
N ALA A 82 4.13 -9.61 4.41
CA ALA A 82 4.74 -10.73 3.70
C ALA A 82 4.35 -10.76 2.21
N ARG A 83 3.08 -10.46 1.87
CA ARG A 83 2.60 -10.43 0.49
C ARG A 83 3.32 -9.38 -0.36
N VAL A 84 3.57 -8.19 0.21
CA VAL A 84 4.17 -7.05 -0.50
C VAL A 84 5.69 -6.96 -0.33
N GLU A 85 6.33 -7.91 0.35
CA GLU A 85 7.78 -7.89 0.64
C GLU A 85 8.63 -7.70 -0.63
N HIS A 86 8.25 -8.38 -1.71
CA HIS A 86 8.94 -8.34 -3.00
C HIS A 86 8.92 -6.95 -3.68
N LEU A 87 8.04 -6.04 -3.25
CA LEU A 87 7.97 -4.67 -3.75
C LEU A 87 8.96 -3.73 -3.06
N ARG A 88 9.53 -4.14 -1.92
CA ARG A 88 10.49 -3.32 -1.18
C ARG A 88 11.77 -3.19 -1.99
N LYS A 89 12.03 -2.00 -2.52
CA LYS A 89 13.38 -1.65 -2.96
C LYS A 89 14.25 -1.48 -1.73
N ALA A 90 15.46 -2.04 -1.74
CA ALA A 90 16.47 -1.67 -0.77
C ALA A 90 16.71 -0.15 -0.89
N ALA A 91 16.54 0.56 0.22
CA ALA A 91 16.87 1.98 0.34
C ALA A 91 18.37 2.22 0.13
#